data_AF-A0A8T4KK76-F1
#
_entry.id   AF-A0A8T4KK76-F1
#
_cell.length_a   1.000
_cell.length_b   1.000
_cell.length_c   1.000
_cell.angle_alpha   90.00
_cell.angle_beta   90.00
_cell.angle_gamma   90.00
#
_symmetry.space_group_name_H-M   'P 1'
#
loop_
_entity.id
_entity.type
_entity.pdbx_description
1 polymer ?
#
loop_
_entity_poly.entity_id
_entity_poly.type
_entity_poly.pdbx_seq_one_letter_code
_entity_poly.pdbx_strand_id
1 'polypeptide(L)'
;MDVSYAIEKANANEDIKKLRDYFLCSCFACIKHADEKISQWTLLYYNPQANKVVDCFVNDKFVTIGEETPPLAEIEKPDFNGLNVQAEDALATARENFRKSTINVLITLHQNPLKWTINFISSDMMATTVDVDAKSGRITRQEETSLIRRL
;
A
#
# COMPACT_ATOMS: atom_id res chain seq x y z
N MET A 1 5.17 -11.31 -3.02
CA MET A 1 5.42 -11.34 -1.56
C MET A 1 4.17 -10.87 -0.90
N ASP A 2 3.61 -11.71 -0.04
CA ASP A 2 2.37 -11.41 0.67
C ASP A 2 2.56 -10.30 1.71
N VAL A 3 1.54 -9.48 1.94
CA VAL A 3 1.58 -8.38 2.92
C VAL A 3 1.69 -8.93 4.34
N SER A 4 1.03 -10.03 4.65
CA SER A 4 1.05 -10.69 5.96
C SER A 4 2.45 -11.19 6.27
N TYR A 5 3.12 -11.80 5.29
CA TYR A 5 4.51 -12.20 5.42
C TYR A 5 5.45 -11.01 5.68
N ALA A 6 5.25 -9.89 4.98
CA ALA A 6 6.04 -8.68 5.23
C ALA A 6 5.82 -8.13 6.64
N ILE A 7 4.57 -8.13 7.14
CA ILE A 7 4.24 -7.71 8.51
C ILE A 7 4.88 -8.64 9.54
N GLU A 8 4.77 -9.95 9.37
CA GLU A 8 5.40 -10.93 10.27
C GLU A 8 6.92 -10.76 10.32
N LYS A 9 7.54 -10.58 9.15
CA LYS A 9 8.99 -10.37 9.04
C LYS A 9 9.43 -9.07 9.70
N ALA A 10 8.68 -7.98 9.52
CA ALA A 10 8.94 -6.72 10.21
C ALA A 10 8.84 -6.87 11.72
N ASN A 11 7.79 -7.53 12.22
CA ASN A 11 7.58 -7.75 13.66
C ASN A 11 8.67 -8.63 14.31
N ALA A 12 9.35 -9.47 13.52
CA ALA A 12 10.49 -10.25 13.99
C ALA A 12 11.80 -9.44 14.09
N ASN A 13 11.89 -8.27 13.46
CA ASN A 13 13.10 -7.43 13.43
C ASN A 13 13.30 -6.66 14.76
N GLU A 14 14.53 -6.66 15.27
CA GLU A 14 14.86 -6.04 16.57
C GLU A 14 14.69 -4.52 16.60
N ASP A 15 14.90 -3.83 15.48
CA ASP A 15 14.72 -2.37 15.42
C ASP A 15 13.22 -2.01 15.40
N ILE A 16 12.39 -2.82 14.74
CA ILE A 16 10.93 -2.65 14.77
C ILE A 16 10.38 -2.89 16.17
N LYS A 17 10.90 -3.89 16.91
CA LYS A 17 10.49 -4.13 18.31
C LYS A 17 10.79 -2.96 19.25
N LYS A 18 11.68 -2.04 18.88
CA LYS A 18 11.95 -0.80 19.65
C LYS A 18 10.86 0.25 19.45
N LEU A 19 10.03 0.16 18.40
CA LEU A 19 8.93 1.07 18.08
C LEU A 19 7.67 0.79 18.93
N ARG A 20 7.80 0.77 20.26
CA ARG A 20 6.74 0.30 21.18
C ARG A 20 5.46 1.14 21.16
N ASP A 21 5.57 2.44 20.90
CA ASP A 21 4.45 3.37 20.87
C ASP A 21 3.91 3.60 19.45
N TYR A 22 4.43 2.85 18.48
CA TYR A 22 3.99 2.91 17.10
C TYR A 22 2.95 1.83 16.80
N PHE A 23 2.05 2.11 15.87
CA PHE A 23 1.19 1.11 15.25
C PHE A 23 1.33 1.14 13.72
N LEU A 24 1.20 -0.02 13.08
CA LEU A 24 1.13 -0.12 11.62
C LEU A 24 -0.11 0.62 11.13
N CYS A 25 0.04 1.67 10.32
CA CYS A 25 -1.05 2.50 9.82
C CYS A 25 -1.40 2.24 8.35
N SER A 26 -0.43 1.79 7.54
CA SER A 26 -0.66 1.52 6.11
C SER A 26 0.41 0.59 5.54
N CYS A 27 0.06 -0.10 4.45
CA CYS A 27 0.96 -0.95 3.69
C CYS A 27 0.99 -0.49 2.23
N PHE A 28 2.18 -0.30 1.69
CA PHE A 28 2.41 0.20 0.34
C PHE A 28 3.36 -0.70 -0.45
N ALA A 29 3.06 -0.93 -1.72
CA ALA A 29 3.96 -1.58 -2.66
C ALA A 29 3.96 -0.83 -4.01
N CYS A 30 5.10 -0.90 -4.70
CA CYS A 30 5.27 -0.34 -6.03
C CYS A 30 5.92 -1.39 -6.95
N ILE A 31 5.31 -1.64 -8.09
CA ILE A 31 5.81 -2.53 -9.15
C ILE A 31 5.82 -1.76 -10.48
N LYS A 32 6.59 -2.22 -11.48
CA LYS A 32 6.63 -1.55 -12.79
C LYS A 32 5.45 -1.96 -13.66
N HIS A 33 5.18 -3.26 -13.68
CA HIS A 33 4.17 -3.84 -14.55
C HIS A 33 3.11 -4.62 -13.77
N ALA A 34 1.86 -4.60 -14.24
CA ALA A 34 0.73 -5.22 -13.54
C ALA A 34 0.77 -6.76 -13.50
N ASP A 35 1.72 -7.39 -14.19
CA ASP A 35 2.06 -8.82 -14.14
C ASP A 35 3.25 -9.13 -13.24
N GLU A 36 3.95 -8.12 -12.72
CA GLU A 36 5.07 -8.34 -11.80
C GLU A 36 4.60 -8.76 -10.41
N LYS A 37 5.39 -9.63 -9.79
CA LYS A 37 5.20 -9.97 -8.38
C LYS A 37 5.69 -8.85 -7.49
N ILE A 38 4.97 -8.58 -6.41
CA ILE A 38 5.41 -7.66 -5.36
C ILE A 38 6.65 -8.25 -4.70
N SER A 39 7.80 -7.59 -4.81
CA SER A 39 9.07 -8.02 -4.21
C SER A 39 9.47 -7.23 -2.97
N GLN A 40 8.82 -6.09 -2.73
CA GLN A 40 9.07 -5.20 -1.61
C GLN A 40 7.77 -4.58 -1.11
N TRP A 41 7.63 -4.51 0.21
CA TRP A 41 6.60 -3.73 0.91
C TRP A 41 7.26 -2.57 1.66
N THR A 42 6.57 -1.45 1.73
CA THR A 42 6.84 -0.36 2.68
C THR A 42 5.70 -0.34 3.67
N LEU A 43 5.99 -0.66 4.91
CA LEU A 43 5.05 -0.66 6.02
C LEU A 43 5.20 0.68 6.75
N LEU A 44 4.12 1.41 6.93
CA LEU A 44 4.13 2.72 7.58
C LEU A 44 3.69 2.55 9.03
N TYR A 45 4.54 2.96 9.97
CA TYR A 45 4.26 2.89 11.40
C TYR A 45 4.06 4.31 11.95
N TYR A 46 2.97 4.57 12.68
CA TYR A 46 2.66 5.88 13.24
C TYR A 46 2.70 5.87 14.77
N ASN A 47 3.32 6.89 15.36
CA ASN A 47 3.29 7.17 16.79
C ASN A 47 2.44 8.42 17.05
N PRO A 48 1.27 8.28 17.71
CA PRO A 48 0.37 9.40 17.98
C PRO A 48 0.93 10.40 19.01
N GLN A 49 1.79 9.95 19.93
CA GLN A 49 2.38 10.82 20.97
C GLN A 49 3.47 11.72 20.38
N ALA A 50 4.33 11.15 19.54
CA ALA A 50 5.38 11.91 18.85
C ALA A 50 4.87 12.66 17.61
N ASN A 51 3.68 12.29 17.13
CA ASN A 51 3.12 12.69 15.84
C ASN A 51 4.12 12.46 14.68
N LYS A 52 4.63 11.22 14.61
CA LYS A 52 5.64 10.78 13.65
C LYS A 52 5.23 9.50 12.93
N VAL A 53 5.51 9.44 11.64
CA VAL A 53 5.44 8.23 10.81
C VAL A 53 6.87 7.80 10.52
N VAL A 54 7.12 6.49 10.57
CA VAL A 54 8.37 5.90 10.14
C VAL A 54 8.10 4.82 9.10
N ASP A 55 8.94 4.82 8.06
CA ASP A 55 8.87 3.86 6.97
C ASP A 55 9.65 2.60 7.35
N CYS A 56 9.08 1.43 7.10
CA CYS A 56 9.75 0.15 7.24
C CYS A 56 9.75 -0.57 5.89
N PHE A 57 10.92 -0.66 5.26
CA PHE A 57 11.11 -1.34 3.99
C PHE A 57 11.38 -2.82 4.24
N VAL A 58 10.57 -3.68 3.64
CA VAL A 58 10.63 -5.14 3.82
C VAL A 58 10.73 -5.82 2.47
N ASN A 59 11.75 -6.67 2.30
CA ASN A 59 11.83 -7.62 1.19
C ASN A 59 12.34 -8.98 1.66
N ASP A 60 12.59 -9.90 0.73
CA ASP A 60 13.04 -11.27 1.03
C ASP A 60 14.38 -11.33 1.78
N LYS A 61 15.23 -10.31 1.68
CA LYS A 61 16.57 -10.32 2.27
C LYS A 61 16.69 -9.50 3.55
N PHE A 62 16.03 -8.34 3.61
CA PHE A 62 16.23 -7.38 4.68
C PHE A 62 14.94 -6.70 5.12
N VAL A 63 15.02 -6.16 6.35
CA VAL A 63 14.08 -5.21 6.94
C VAL A 63 14.90 -3.98 7.30
N THR A 64 14.48 -2.80 6.86
CA THR A 64 15.20 -1.54 7.12
C THR A 64 14.22 -0.46 7.50
N ILE A 65 14.57 0.32 8.53
CA ILE A 65 13.76 1.44 9.01
C ILE A 65 14.32 2.73 8.40
N GLY A 66 13.42 3.56 7.88
CA GLY A 66 13.72 4.89 7.35
C GLY A 66 13.76 5.97 8.43
N GLU A 67 13.65 7.21 8.00
CA GLU A 67 13.59 8.38 8.89
C GLU A 67 12.17 8.65 9.37
N GLU A 68 12.05 9.27 10.55
CA GLU A 68 10.76 9.73 11.07
C GLU A 68 10.32 11.04 10.41
N THR A 69 9.10 11.08 9.88
CA THR A 69 8.50 12.25 9.25
C THR A 69 7.15 12.60 9.90
N PRO A 70 6.72 13.87 9.90
CA PRO A 70 5.37 14.22 10.38
C PRO A 70 4.30 13.71 9.40
N PRO A 71 3.13 13.22 9.87
CA PRO A 71 2.05 12.84 8.98
C PRO A 71 1.39 14.09 8.35
N LEU A 72 0.74 13.89 7.20
CA LEU A 72 -0.03 14.94 6.52
C LEU A 72 -1.38 15.24 7.21
N ALA A 73 -1.90 14.29 7.97
CA ALA A 73 -3.16 14.39 8.69
C ALA A 73 -3.12 13.49 9.94
N GLU A 74 -4.10 13.64 10.84
CA GLU A 74 -4.26 12.72 11.97
C GLU A 74 -4.57 11.30 11.47
N ILE A 75 -3.94 10.31 12.11
CA ILE A 75 -4.02 8.90 11.70
C ILE A 75 -4.64 8.11 12.84
N GLU A 76 -5.78 7.47 12.55
CA GLU A 76 -6.41 6.51 13.47
C GLU A 76 -5.74 5.14 13.35
N LYS A 77 -5.73 4.39 14.46
CA LYS A 77 -5.20 3.02 14.46
C LYS A 77 -6.07 2.13 13.58
N PRO A 78 -5.53 1.55 12.49
CA PRO A 78 -6.33 0.75 11.60
C PRO A 78 -6.70 -0.57 12.29
N ASP A 79 -7.92 -1.02 12.00
CA ASP A 79 -8.33 -2.40 12.22
C ASP A 79 -8.25 -3.16 10.90
N PHE A 80 -7.30 -4.07 10.79
CA PHE A 80 -7.14 -4.95 9.64
C PHE A 80 -7.98 -6.24 9.75
N ASN A 81 -8.81 -6.37 10.79
CA ASN A 81 -9.75 -7.48 10.93
C ASN A 81 -10.69 -7.54 9.72
N GLY A 82 -10.69 -8.70 9.06
CA GLY A 82 -11.49 -8.96 7.86
C GLY A 82 -10.79 -8.65 6.53
N LEU A 83 -9.49 -8.36 6.54
CA LEU A 83 -8.68 -8.45 5.32
C LEU A 83 -8.71 -9.89 4.80
N ASN A 84 -9.49 -10.13 3.75
CA ASN A 84 -9.66 -11.46 3.14
C ASN A 84 -9.02 -11.53 1.75
N VAL A 85 -9.05 -10.42 1.02
CA VAL A 85 -8.54 -10.32 -0.35
C VAL A 85 -7.07 -9.93 -0.28
N GLN A 86 -6.21 -10.73 -0.91
CA GLN A 86 -4.79 -10.41 -0.98
C GLN A 86 -4.51 -9.33 -2.02
N ALA A 87 -3.38 -8.63 -1.87
CA ALA A 87 -2.97 -7.58 -2.80
C ALA A 87 -2.86 -8.06 -4.26
N GLU A 88 -2.39 -9.30 -4.47
CA GLU A 88 -2.26 -9.90 -5.79
C GLU A 88 -3.64 -10.16 -6.43
N ASP A 89 -4.62 -10.62 -5.64
CA ASP A 89 -6.01 -10.82 -6.10
C ASP A 89 -6.68 -9.48 -6.41
N ALA A 90 -6.52 -8.48 -5.54
CA ALA A 90 -7.04 -7.13 -5.77
C ALA A 90 -6.45 -6.49 -7.02
N LEU A 91 -5.14 -6.67 -7.26
CA LEU A 91 -4.47 -6.24 -8.48
C LEU A 91 -5.04 -6.95 -9.72
N ALA A 92 -5.26 -8.26 -9.63
CA ALA A 92 -5.86 -9.04 -10.71
C ALA A 92 -7.26 -8.53 -11.06
N THR A 93 -8.12 -8.32 -10.06
CA THR A 93 -9.45 -7.73 -10.22
C THR A 93 -9.38 -6.34 -10.86
N ALA A 94 -8.50 -5.47 -10.36
CA ALA A 94 -8.35 -4.12 -10.89
C ALA A 94 -7.86 -4.10 -12.34
N ARG A 95 -7.09 -5.12 -12.75
CA ARG A 95 -6.56 -5.25 -14.12
C ARG A 95 -7.59 -5.72 -15.14
N GLU A 96 -8.69 -6.36 -14.73
CA GLU A 96 -9.68 -6.92 -15.66
C GLU A 96 -10.18 -5.91 -16.69
N ASN A 97 -10.36 -4.65 -16.26
CA ASN A 97 -10.84 -3.54 -17.09
C ASN A 97 -9.72 -2.60 -17.56
N PHE A 98 -8.46 -2.85 -17.19
CA PHE A 98 -7.33 -2.01 -17.54
C PHE A 98 -6.54 -2.64 -18.70
N ARG A 99 -6.44 -1.93 -19.83
CA ARG A 99 -5.83 -2.43 -21.07
C ARG A 99 -4.57 -1.67 -21.51
N LYS A 100 -4.17 -0.62 -20.80
CA LYS A 100 -3.00 0.20 -21.16
C LYS A 100 -1.71 -0.44 -20.65
N SER A 101 -0.58 -0.03 -21.22
CA SER A 101 0.75 -0.30 -20.64
C SER A 101 0.94 0.55 -19.37
N THR A 102 1.57 -0.02 -18.35
CA THR A 102 1.90 0.68 -17.09
C THR A 102 3.39 1.03 -17.03
N ILE A 103 3.70 2.23 -16.55
CA ILE A 103 5.03 2.65 -16.11
C ILE A 103 5.28 2.17 -14.67
N ASN A 104 4.29 2.38 -13.80
CA ASN A 104 4.29 1.91 -12.42
C ASN A 104 2.86 1.54 -12.01
N VAL A 105 2.76 0.66 -11.03
CA VAL A 105 1.54 0.34 -10.31
C VAL A 105 1.80 0.56 -8.83
N LEU A 106 0.99 1.40 -8.20
CA LEU A 106 1.04 1.66 -6.77
C LEU A 106 -0.10 0.93 -6.09
N ILE A 107 0.21 0.17 -5.05
CA ILE A 107 -0.73 -0.69 -4.34
C ILE A 107 -0.71 -0.24 -2.89
N THR A 108 -1.85 0.21 -2.36
CA THR A 108 -1.95 0.70 -0.99
C THR A 108 -3.12 0.05 -0.26
N LEU A 109 -2.90 -0.40 0.97
CA LEU A 109 -3.97 -0.82 1.87
C LEU A 109 -4.44 0.39 2.69
N HIS A 110 -5.69 0.78 2.53
CA HIS A 110 -6.33 1.84 3.30
C HIS A 110 -7.29 1.26 4.34
N GLN A 111 -7.53 2.02 5.41
CA GLN A 111 -8.56 1.74 6.40
C GLN A 111 -9.62 2.85 6.39
N ASN A 112 -10.86 2.49 6.74
CA ASN A 112 -12.06 3.32 6.74
C ASN A 112 -12.41 3.98 5.38
N PRO A 113 -12.95 3.22 4.42
CA PRO A 113 -13.21 1.77 4.47
C PRO A 113 -11.94 0.94 4.24
N LEU A 114 -11.94 -0.32 4.72
CA LEU A 114 -10.83 -1.27 4.51
C LEU A 114 -10.79 -1.69 3.03
N LYS A 115 -9.82 -1.20 2.28
CA LYS A 115 -9.75 -1.39 0.82
C LYS A 115 -8.33 -1.40 0.29
N TRP A 116 -8.15 -2.07 -0.83
CA TRP A 116 -6.97 -1.93 -1.68
C TRP A 116 -7.20 -0.82 -2.69
N THR A 117 -6.31 0.16 -2.73
CA THR A 117 -6.27 1.17 -3.79
C THR A 117 -5.12 0.83 -4.72
N ILE A 118 -5.45 0.58 -5.99
CA ILE A 118 -4.53 0.26 -7.06
C ILE A 118 -4.46 1.46 -8.01
N ASN A 119 -3.30 2.09 -8.14
CA ASN A 119 -3.09 3.16 -9.10
C ASN A 119 -2.23 2.65 -10.25
N PHE A 120 -2.82 2.51 -11.43
CA PHE A 120 -2.09 2.23 -12.66
C PHE A 120 -1.63 3.55 -13.28
N ILE A 121 -0.31 3.77 -13.36
CA ILE A 121 0.27 4.92 -14.03
C ILE A 121 0.67 4.49 -15.44
N SER A 122 -0.03 4.96 -16.47
CA SER A 122 0.23 4.57 -17.86
C SER A 122 1.18 5.53 -18.59
N SER A 123 1.74 5.07 -19.72
CA SER A 123 2.71 5.82 -20.53
C SER A 123 2.16 7.10 -21.16
N ASP A 124 0.84 7.22 -21.26
CA ASP A 124 0.11 8.42 -21.70
C ASP A 124 -0.10 9.45 -20.58
N MET A 125 0.60 9.29 -19.44
CA MET A 125 0.51 10.17 -18.27
C MET A 125 -0.90 10.23 -17.66
N MET A 126 -1.64 9.11 -17.73
CA MET A 126 -2.90 8.92 -17.01
C MET A 126 -2.65 8.06 -15.77
N ALA A 127 -3.30 8.43 -14.66
CA ALA A 127 -3.46 7.58 -13.50
C ALA A 127 -4.87 7.01 -13.50
N THR A 128 -4.99 5.68 -13.51
CA THR A 128 -6.25 4.99 -13.28
C THR A 128 -6.24 4.44 -11.86
N THR A 129 -7.09 5.00 -11.00
CA THR A 129 -7.25 4.60 -9.61
C THR A 129 -8.41 3.63 -9.51
N VAL A 130 -8.18 2.45 -8.95
CA VAL A 130 -9.21 1.44 -8.70
C VAL A 130 -9.20 1.09 -7.21
N ASP A 131 -10.34 1.27 -6.54
CA ASP A 131 -10.53 0.83 -5.17
C ASP A 131 -11.25 -0.51 -5.14
N VAL A 132 -10.65 -1.51 -4.52
CA VAL A 132 -11.18 -2.87 -4.34
C VAL A 132 -11.46 -3.09 -2.85
N ASP A 133 -12.71 -3.43 -2.51
CA ASP A 133 -13.06 -3.80 -1.14
C ASP A 133 -12.23 -4.99 -0.66
N ALA A 134 -11.49 -4.82 0.44
CA ALA A 134 -10.53 -5.82 0.89
C ALA A 134 -11.18 -7.03 1.58
N LYS A 135 -12.50 -7.00 1.79
CA LYS A 135 -13.27 -8.11 2.36
C LYS A 135 -13.92 -8.97 1.27
N SER A 136 -14.47 -8.33 0.24
CA SER A 136 -15.28 -8.99 -0.80
C SER A 136 -14.63 -9.06 -2.17
N GLY A 137 -13.55 -8.29 -2.41
CA GLY A 137 -12.84 -8.25 -3.69
C GLY A 137 -13.58 -7.49 -4.78
N ARG A 138 -14.60 -6.69 -4.42
CA ARG A 138 -15.42 -5.96 -5.40
C ARG A 138 -14.81 -4.59 -5.65
N ILE A 139 -14.78 -4.17 -6.91
CA ILE A 139 -14.45 -2.78 -7.26
C ILE A 139 -15.56 -1.87 -6.70
N THR A 140 -15.15 -0.89 -5.90
CA THR A 140 -16.04 0.13 -5.28
C THR A 140 -15.89 1.50 -5.93
N ARG A 141 -14.75 1.76 -6.57
CA ARG A 141 -14.46 3.00 -7.30
C ARG A 141 -13.48 2.74 -8.43
N GLN A 142 -13.67 3.40 -9.56
CA GLN A 142 -12.71 3.45 -10.64
C GLN A 142 -12.73 4.85 -11.25
N GLU A 143 -11.58 5.51 -11.28
CA GLU A 143 -11.44 6.88 -11.79
C GLU A 143 -10.16 7.03 -12.61
N GLU A 144 -10.21 7.89 -13.62
CA GLU A 144 -9.06 8.28 -14.41
C GLU A 144 -8.72 9.75 -14.15
N THR A 145 -7.46 10.03 -13.89
CA THR A 145 -6.93 11.39 -13.70
C THR A 145 -5.75 11.61 -14.63
N SER A 146 -5.75 12.74 -15.33
CA SER A 146 -4.57 13.15 -16.08
C SER A 146 -3.49 13.68 -15.13
N LEU A 147 -2.26 13.19 -15.29
CA LEU A 147 -1.09 13.68 -14.57
C LEU A 147 -0.48 14.92 -15.24
N ILE A 148 -1.01 15.32 -16.38
CA ILE A 148 -0.65 16.57 -17.06
C ILE A 148 -1.72 17.59 -16.71
N ARG A 149 -1.29 18.74 -16.17
CA ARG A 149 -2.18 19.87 -15.91
C ARG A 149 -2.67 20.40 -17.25
N ARG A 150 -4.00 20.44 -17.46
CA ARG A 150 -4.57 21.25 -18.54
C ARG A 150 -4.25 22.72 -18.20
N LEU A 151 -3.34 23.32 -18.96
CA LEU A 151 -3.08 24.76 -18.93
C LEU A 151 -4.22 25.51 -19.59
#